data_AF-A0A2M8B0C2-F1
#
_entry.id   AF-A0A2M8B0C2-F1
#
_cell.length_a   1.000
_cell.length_b   1.000
_cell.length_c   1.000
_cell.angle_alpha   90.00
_cell.angle_beta   90.00
_cell.angle_gamma   90.00
#
_symmetry.space_group_name_H-M   'P 1'
#
loop_
_entity.id
_entity.type
_entity.pdbx_description
1 polymer ?
#
loop_
_entity_poly.entity_id
_entity_poly.type
_entity_poly.pdbx_seq_one_letter_code
_entity_poly.pdbx_strand_id
1 'polypeptide(L)'
;MDEFDVYPISHNGRVYNVITAMDLTFREVRGLIDALVALGAFAAGADAQEPGNLFTCAVEGIDFEVDVQGFDVAVYRREPAK
;
A
#
# COMPACT_ATOMS: atom_id res chain seq x y z
N MET A 1 -0.53 4.01 20.65
CA MET A 1 -1.32 3.60 19.48
C MET A 1 -1.03 4.66 18.45
N ASP A 2 -0.13 4.37 17.54
CA ASP A 2 0.08 5.21 16.37
C ASP A 2 -1.28 5.24 15.64
N GLU A 3 -1.92 6.41 15.62
CA GLU A 3 -3.20 6.58 14.92
C GLU A 3 -2.89 6.46 13.42
N PHE A 4 -3.42 5.41 12.81
CA PHE A 4 -3.36 5.25 11.36
C PHE A 4 -4.39 6.18 10.74
N ASP A 5 -3.91 7.11 9.92
CA ASP A 5 -4.78 7.96 9.12
C ASP A 5 -5.07 7.31 7.77
N VAL A 6 -6.24 7.62 7.22
CA VAL A 6 -6.68 7.12 5.91
C VAL A 6 -6.59 8.23 4.89
N TYR A 7 -5.74 8.03 3.88
CA TYR A 7 -5.52 8.97 2.79
C TYR A 7 -6.06 8.38 1.48
N PRO A 8 -7.20 8.88 0.96
CA PRO A 8 -7.72 8.45 -0.33
C PRO A 8 -6.90 9.03 -1.49
N ILE A 9 -6.34 8.16 -2.33
CA ILE A 9 -5.46 8.49 -3.45
C ILE A 9 -6.06 8.00 -4.77
N SER A 10 -6.31 8.92 -5.69
CA SER A 10 -6.71 8.59 -7.06
C SER A 10 -5.49 8.27 -7.92
N HIS A 11 -5.42 7.06 -8.48
CA HIS A 11 -4.34 6.60 -9.36
C HIS A 11 -4.88 5.65 -10.44
N ASN A 12 -4.44 5.81 -11.69
CA ASN A 12 -4.85 4.97 -12.85
C ASN A 12 -6.37 4.68 -12.96
N GLY A 13 -7.21 5.68 -12.64
CA GLY A 13 -8.67 5.57 -12.74
C GLY A 13 -9.34 4.80 -11.59
N ARG A 14 -8.60 4.50 -10.52
CA ARG A 14 -9.11 3.87 -9.29
C ARG A 14 -8.75 4.73 -8.08
N VAL A 15 -9.48 4.53 -6.98
CA VAL A 15 -9.20 5.16 -5.69
C VAL A 15 -8.67 4.10 -4.76
N TYR A 16 -7.52 4.38 -4.15
CA TYR A 16 -6.84 3.55 -3.17
C TYR A 16 -6.85 4.26 -1.83
N ASN A 17 -7.21 3.57 -0.75
CA ASN A 17 -7.12 4.14 0.58
C ASN A 17 -5.80 3.74 1.21
N VAL A 18 -4.87 4.69 1.31
CA VAL A 18 -3.57 4.44 1.95
C VAL A 18 -3.73 4.68 3.45
N ILE A 19 -3.53 3.64 4.24
CA ILE A 19 -3.73 3.64 5.69
C ILE A 19 -2.34 3.62 6.32
N THR A 20 -1.92 4.71 6.95
CA THR A 20 -0.55 4.82 7.51
C THR A 20 -0.49 5.84 8.64
N ALA A 21 0.36 5.57 9.63
CA ALA A 21 0.77 6.55 10.63
C ALA A 21 2.09 7.26 10.26
N MET A 22 2.68 6.91 9.10
CA MET A 22 3.97 7.43 8.64
C MET A 22 3.80 8.58 7.65
N ASP A 23 4.72 9.55 7.69
CA ASP A 23 4.82 10.60 6.68
C ASP A 23 5.43 10.01 5.40
N LEU A 24 4.56 9.62 4.46
CA LEU A 24 4.95 9.11 3.15
C LEU A 24 4.92 10.24 2.13
N THR A 25 5.95 10.34 1.29
CA THR A 25 5.92 11.27 0.17
C THR A 25 4.97 10.79 -0.93
N PHE A 26 4.43 11.73 -1.71
CA PHE A 26 3.59 11.40 -2.87
C PHE A 26 4.25 10.44 -3.86
N ARG A 27 5.58 10.51 -3.98
CA ARG A 27 6.36 9.67 -4.89
C ARG A 27 6.41 8.22 -4.40
N GLU A 28 6.66 8.04 -3.11
CA GLU A 28 6.60 6.73 -2.45
C GLU A 28 5.20 6.12 -2.57
N VAL A 29 4.16 6.90 -2.26
CA VAL A 29 2.77 6.42 -2.35
C VAL A 29 2.41 5.96 -3.76
N ARG A 30 2.76 6.73 -4.79
CA ARG A 30 2.48 6.33 -6.19
C ARG A 30 3.29 5.10 -6.60
N GLY A 31 4.59 5.10 -6.32
CA GLY A 31 5.45 3.96 -6.64
C GLY A 31 5.01 2.67 -5.93
N LEU A 32 4.49 2.80 -4.71
CA LEU A 32 3.94 1.69 -3.94
C LEU A 32 2.66 1.14 -4.56
N ILE A 33 1.73 2.01 -4.96
CA ILE A 33 0.52 1.58 -5.68
C ILE A 33 0.89 0.92 -7.01
N ASP A 34 1.82 1.51 -7.79
CA ASP A 34 2.27 0.93 -9.06
C ASP A 34 2.92 -0.45 -8.85
N ALA A 35 3.76 -0.62 -7.82
CA ALA A 35 4.35 -1.91 -7.47
C ALA A 35 3.29 -2.95 -7.10
N LEU A 36 2.32 -2.59 -6.28
CA LEU A 36 1.21 -3.47 -5.89
C LEU A 36 0.31 -3.85 -7.08
N VAL A 37 0.07 -2.92 -8.01
CA VAL A 37 -0.64 -3.20 -9.26
C VAL A 37 0.14 -4.21 -10.10
N ALA A 38 1.47 -4.03 -10.23
CA ALA A 38 2.33 -4.95 -10.97
C ALA A 38 2.37 -6.36 -10.33
N LEU A 39 2.28 -6.44 -9.01
CA LEU A 39 2.16 -7.69 -8.25
C LEU A 39 0.78 -8.35 -8.34
N GLY A 40 -0.21 -7.67 -8.94
CA GLY A 40 -1.58 -8.16 -9.00
C GLY A 40 -2.29 -8.14 -7.64
N ALA A 41 -1.82 -7.33 -6.68
CA ALA A 41 -2.36 -7.25 -5.32
C ALA A 41 -3.85 -6.83 -5.28
N PHE A 42 -4.34 -6.20 -6.35
CA PHE A 42 -5.72 -5.72 -6.49
C PHE A 42 -6.58 -6.59 -7.42
N ALA A 43 -6.18 -7.83 -7.71
CA ALA A 43 -6.95 -8.72 -8.58
C ALA A 43 -8.32 -9.06 -7.95
N ALA A 44 -9.38 -8.96 -8.74
CA ALA A 44 -10.76 -9.15 -8.29
C ALA A 44 -10.96 -10.59 -7.77
N GLY A 45 -11.17 -10.72 -6.46
CA GLY A 45 -11.35 -12.02 -5.80
C GLY A 45 -10.77 -12.12 -4.39
N ALA A 46 -9.99 -11.14 -3.93
CA ALA A 46 -9.69 -11.00 -2.51
C ALA A 46 -10.97 -10.55 -1.80
N ASP A 47 -11.76 -11.54 -1.36
CA ASP A 47 -12.93 -11.33 -0.54
C ASP A 47 -12.51 -10.44 0.65
N ALA A 48 -13.28 -9.40 0.97
CA ALA A 48 -12.97 -8.53 2.11
C ALA A 48 -12.98 -9.31 3.45
N GLN A 49 -13.37 -10.58 3.43
CA GLN A 49 -13.37 -11.49 4.56
C GLN A 49 -12.13 -12.41 4.63
N GLU A 50 -11.28 -12.42 3.60
CA GLU A 50 -9.97 -13.10 3.63
C GLU A 50 -8.96 -12.24 4.41
N PRO A 51 -8.01 -12.84 5.14
CA PRO A 51 -6.91 -12.10 5.73
C PRO A 51 -6.19 -11.32 4.63
N GLY A 52 -5.91 -10.03 4.87
CA GLY A 52 -5.19 -9.17 3.94
C GLY A 52 -3.88 -9.84 3.48
N ASN A 53 -3.50 -9.56 2.24
CA ASN A 53 -2.25 -10.10 1.71
C ASN A 53 -1.12 -9.15 2.11
N LEU A 54 -0.18 -9.67 2.92
CA LEU A 54 1.04 -8.96 3.27
C LEU A 54 2.02 -9.02 2.08
N PHE A 55 2.38 -7.87 1.56
CA PHE A 55 3.37 -7.69 0.51
C PHE A 55 4.59 -6.95 1.03
N THR A 56 5.75 -7.32 0.50
CA THR A 56 6.97 -6.52 0.62
C THR A 56 7.28 -5.90 -0.74
N CYS A 57 7.43 -4.59 -0.79
CA CYS A 57 7.65 -3.84 -2.03
C CYS A 57 8.81 -2.87 -1.87
N ALA A 58 9.76 -2.91 -2.80
CA ALA A 58 10.84 -1.93 -2.88
C ALA A 58 10.46 -0.80 -3.84
N VAL A 59 10.40 0.43 -3.34
CA VAL A 59 10.11 1.64 -4.13
C VAL A 59 11.27 2.61 -3.92
N GLU A 60 12.01 2.87 -4.99
CA GLU A 60 13.09 3.88 -5.02
C GLU A 60 14.15 3.74 -3.91
N GLY A 61 14.47 2.49 -3.53
CA GLY A 61 15.44 2.21 -2.47
C GLY A 61 14.86 2.32 -1.07
N ILE A 62 13.54 2.24 -0.92
CA ILE A 62 12.84 2.09 0.35
C ILE A 62 12.05 0.78 0.29
N ASP A 63 12.23 -0.09 1.28
CA ASP A 63 11.44 -1.29 1.48
C ASP A 63 10.20 -0.97 2.32
N PHE A 64 9.05 -1.39 1.80
CA PHE A 64 7.75 -1.26 2.44
C PHE A 64 7.18 -2.62 2.80
N GLU A 65 6.59 -2.72 3.98
CA GLU A 65 5.73 -3.82 4.36
C GLU A 65 4.30 -3.30 4.39
N VAL A 66 3.46 -3.87 3.52
CA VAL A 66 2.09 -3.41 3.33
C VAL A 66 1.11 -4.56 3.34
N ASP A 67 -0.07 -4.32 3.87
CA ASP A 67 -1.19 -5.22 3.78
C ASP A 67 -2.24 -4.65 2.84
N VAL A 68 -2.73 -5.47 1.94
CA VAL A 68 -3.72 -5.07 0.93
C VAL A 68 -5.00 -5.86 1.12
N GLN A 69 -6.10 -5.12 1.28
CA GLN A 69 -7.45 -5.65 1.37
C GLN A 69 -8.37 -4.88 0.42
N GLY A 70 -8.75 -5.50 -0.70
CA GLY A 70 -9.49 -4.78 -1.74
C GLY A 70 -8.66 -3.63 -2.32
N PHE A 71 -9.05 -2.38 -2.08
CA PHE A 71 -8.29 -1.17 -2.46
C PHE A 71 -7.71 -0.41 -1.26
N ASP A 72 -7.82 -0.99 -0.07
CA ASP A 72 -7.19 -0.49 1.14
C ASP A 72 -5.75 -1.01 1.18
N VAL A 73 -4.81 -0.10 1.45
CA VAL A 73 -3.37 -0.36 1.47
C VAL A 73 -2.83 0.14 2.79
N ALA A 74 -2.67 -0.76 3.76
CA ALA A 74 -2.10 -0.44 5.07
C ALA A 74 -0.58 -0.55 5.03
N VAL A 75 0.13 0.50 5.44
CA VAL A 75 1.59 0.53 5.50
C VAL A 75 2.04 0.34 6.93
N TYR A 76 2.66 -0.80 7.22
CA TYR A 76 3.16 -1.13 8.55
C TYR A 76 4.64 -0.76 8.73
N ARG A 77 5.41 -0.83 7.63
CA ARG A 77 6.85 -0.60 7.68
C ARG A 77 7.34 0.20 6.50
N ARG A 78 8.31 1.07 6.78
CA ARG A 78 9.08 1.83 5.82
C ARG A 78 10.52 1.90 6.29
N GLU A 79 11.42 1.25 5.58
CA GLU A 79 12.85 1.23 5.90
C GLU A 79 13.68 1.46 4.63
N PRO A 80 14.86 2.09 4.72
CA PRO A 80 15.75 2.16 3.56
C PRO A 80 16.14 0.75 3.11
N ALA A 81 16.08 0.52 1.80
CA ALA A 81 16.44 -0.76 1.20
C ALA A 81 17.92 -1.06 1.42
N LYS A 82 18.20 -2.31 1.76
CA LYS A 82 19.54 -2.76 2.16
C LYS A 82 20.46 -3.07 0.97
#